data_AF-A0A6A2YR16-F1
#
_entry.id   AF-A0A6A2YR16-F1
#
_cell.length_a   1.000
_cell.length_b   1.000
_cell.length_c   1.000
_cell.angle_alpha   90.00
_cell.angle_beta   90.00
_cell.angle_gamma   90.00
#
_symmetry.space_group_name_H-M   'P 1'
#
loop_
_entity.id
_entity.type
_entity.pdbx_description
1 polymer ?
#
loop_
_entity_poly.entity_id
_entity_poly.type
_entity_poly.pdbx_seq_one_letter_code
_entity_poly.pdbx_strand_id
1 'polypeptide(L)'
;MRERIWGTFLFTSESVNEDHPDKICDKVSYAILDACLEQDVKSKVACETCTKTNMVMVFGDITTNRKVDYDKIVRDTCRGIGFTSADVGLDADNCNVLVNIEQQSPDIAQEVHSHLRRDRRKSEPMTKIIKPVIPAKYLDDKTIFHLNPYGKDPIKVDRSGAYIVRQAAKSVVASGLARRCIVQVSYAIGVA
;
A
#
# COMPACT_ATOMS: atom_id res chain seq x y z
N MET A 1 -33.42 -30.37 8.01
CA MET A 1 -32.34 -29.61 7.32
C MET A 1 -32.94 -28.32 6.77
N ARG A 2 -32.22 -27.19 6.79
CA ARG A 2 -32.66 -26.00 6.02
C ARG A 2 -32.12 -26.14 4.60
N GLU A 3 -32.97 -26.00 3.60
CA GLU A 3 -32.56 -26.01 2.20
C GLU A 3 -31.67 -24.79 1.89
N ARG A 4 -30.65 -24.98 1.07
CA ARG A 4 -29.80 -23.88 0.61
C ARG A 4 -30.48 -23.16 -0.54
N ILE A 5 -31.02 -21.98 -0.26
CA ILE A 5 -31.49 -21.04 -1.28
C ILE A 5 -30.24 -20.50 -2.01
N TRP A 6 -30.08 -20.84 -3.28
CA TRP A 6 -28.94 -20.39 -4.09
C TRP A 6 -29.30 -19.10 -4.83
N GLY A 7 -28.99 -17.95 -4.22
CA GLY A 7 -29.08 -16.64 -4.88
C GLY A 7 -27.74 -16.21 -5.47
N THR A 8 -27.76 -15.63 -6.66
CA THR A 8 -26.64 -14.86 -7.22
C THR A 8 -26.70 -13.40 -6.74
N PHE A 9 -25.54 -12.77 -6.57
CA PHE A 9 -25.43 -11.35 -6.23
C PHE A 9 -24.19 -10.74 -6.89
N LEU A 10 -24.16 -9.42 -7.04
CA LEU A 10 -23.01 -8.68 -7.58
C LEU A 10 -22.13 -8.16 -6.44
N PHE A 11 -20.81 -8.25 -6.62
CA PHE A 11 -19.82 -7.73 -5.68
C PHE A 11 -18.67 -7.10 -6.45
N THR A 12 -18.27 -5.89 -6.06
CA THR A 12 -17.24 -5.09 -6.74
C THR A 12 -16.04 -4.88 -5.82
N SER A 13 -14.85 -4.92 -6.40
CA SER A 13 -13.58 -4.57 -5.74
C SER A 13 -12.66 -3.93 -6.78
N GLU A 14 -11.84 -2.99 -6.36
CA GLU A 14 -10.95 -2.24 -7.25
C GLU A 14 -9.49 -2.25 -6.76
N SER A 15 -8.60 -1.71 -7.61
CA SER A 15 -7.20 -1.53 -7.30
C SER A 15 -6.63 -0.33 -8.06
N VAL A 16 -5.47 0.15 -7.62
CA VAL A 16 -4.73 1.26 -8.22
C VAL A 16 -3.30 0.82 -8.53
N ASN A 17 -2.74 1.39 -9.61
CA ASN A 17 -1.33 1.19 -9.93
C ASN A 17 -0.44 1.96 -8.94
N GLU A 18 0.85 1.69 -8.98
CA GLU A 18 1.82 2.26 -8.02
C GLU A 18 2.14 3.74 -8.29
N ASP A 19 1.82 4.22 -9.48
CA ASP A 19 1.89 5.60 -9.96
C ASP A 19 0.65 6.43 -9.54
N HIS A 20 -0.31 5.82 -8.81
CA HIS A 20 -1.34 6.59 -8.11
C HIS A 20 -0.70 7.45 -7.01
N PRO A 21 -1.05 8.74 -6.85
CA PRO A 21 -0.38 9.65 -5.91
C PRO A 21 -0.27 9.09 -4.50
N ASP A 22 -1.34 8.48 -3.98
CA ASP A 22 -1.37 7.88 -2.64
C ASP A 22 -0.53 6.62 -2.52
N LYS A 23 -0.26 5.91 -3.63
CA LYS A 23 0.70 4.80 -3.65
C LYS A 23 2.15 5.28 -3.80
N ILE A 24 2.37 6.50 -4.28
CA ILE A 24 3.65 7.20 -4.09
C ILE A 24 3.81 7.51 -2.59
N CYS A 25 2.79 8.11 -1.96
CA CYS A 25 2.80 8.44 -0.53
C CYS A 25 3.06 7.22 0.35
N ASP A 26 2.28 6.14 0.19
CA ASP A 26 2.48 4.86 0.89
C ASP A 26 3.94 4.39 0.72
N LYS A 27 4.44 4.36 -0.53
CA LYS A 27 5.79 3.85 -0.84
C LYS A 27 6.90 4.69 -0.24
N VAL A 28 6.78 6.02 -0.25
CA VAL A 28 7.78 6.93 0.33
C VAL A 28 7.81 6.76 1.84
N SER A 29 6.65 6.74 2.50
CA SER A 29 6.54 6.45 3.94
C SER A 29 7.12 5.07 4.30
N TYR A 30 6.85 4.03 3.51
CA TYR A 30 7.45 2.70 3.70
C TYR A 30 8.97 2.70 3.45
N ALA A 31 9.47 3.40 2.44
CA ALA A 31 10.91 3.47 2.16
C ALA A 31 11.69 4.21 3.26
N ILE A 32 11.08 5.23 3.87
CA ILE A 32 11.64 5.91 5.05
C ILE A 32 11.63 5.00 6.28
N LEU A 33 10.53 4.28 6.54
CA LEU A 33 10.44 3.26 7.58
C LEU A 33 11.53 2.19 7.41
N ASP A 34 11.65 1.60 6.22
CA ASP A 34 12.64 0.58 5.91
C ASP A 34 14.07 1.11 6.10
N ALA A 35 14.34 2.35 5.67
CA ALA A 35 15.63 3.00 5.83
C ALA A 35 15.98 3.27 7.31
N CYS A 36 15.02 3.68 8.16
CA CYS A 36 15.24 3.80 9.60
C CYS A 36 15.56 2.43 10.23
N LEU A 37 14.76 1.41 9.92
CA LEU A 37 14.85 0.07 10.52
C LEU A 37 16.08 -0.73 10.08
N GLU A 38 16.66 -0.44 8.91
CA GLU A 38 17.84 -1.15 8.36
C GLU A 38 19.01 -1.23 9.34
N GLN A 39 19.26 -0.17 10.10
CA GLN A 39 20.40 -0.06 11.03
C GLN A 39 20.00 0.29 12.46
N ASP A 40 18.75 0.71 12.69
CA ASP A 40 18.17 0.85 14.01
C ASP A 40 16.78 0.20 14.03
N VAL A 41 16.74 -1.10 14.34
CA VAL A 41 15.50 -1.89 14.45
C VAL A 41 14.55 -1.39 15.54
N LYS A 42 15.01 -0.52 16.45
CA LYS A 42 14.19 0.12 17.50
C LYS A 42 13.62 1.47 17.05
N SER A 43 13.85 1.88 15.81
CA SER A 43 13.30 3.12 15.25
C SER A 43 11.78 3.15 15.37
N LYS A 44 11.25 4.23 15.93
CA LYS A 44 9.83 4.56 15.93
C LYS A 44 9.58 5.50 14.75
N VAL A 45 8.68 5.14 13.84
CA VAL A 45 8.47 5.88 12.58
C VAL A 45 6.98 6.04 12.30
N ALA A 46 6.47 7.25 12.53
CA ALA A 46 5.16 7.72 12.09
C ALA A 46 5.35 8.70 10.91
N CYS A 47 5.96 8.20 9.82
CA CYS A 47 6.24 9.02 8.64
C CYS A 47 5.02 9.09 7.72
N GLU A 48 4.42 10.26 7.64
CA GLU A 48 3.37 10.59 6.69
C GLU A 48 3.96 11.24 5.43
N THR A 49 3.40 10.89 4.28
CA THR A 49 3.71 11.54 3.00
C THR A 49 2.44 12.11 2.38
N CYS A 50 2.56 13.29 1.77
CA CYS A 50 1.59 13.83 0.82
C CYS A 50 2.32 14.34 -0.45
N THR A 51 1.60 14.38 -1.58
CA THR A 51 2.16 14.82 -2.87
C THR A 51 1.14 15.63 -3.66
N LYS A 52 1.64 16.57 -4.47
CA LYS A 52 0.89 17.33 -5.47
C LYS A 52 1.83 17.73 -6.61
N THR A 53 1.33 18.50 -7.58
CA THR A 53 2.13 19.04 -8.69
C THR A 53 3.46 19.63 -8.20
N ASN A 54 4.55 19.05 -8.71
CA ASN A 54 5.94 19.43 -8.44
C ASN A 54 6.38 19.40 -6.96
N MET A 55 5.68 18.66 -6.08
CA MET A 55 5.98 18.65 -4.64
C MET A 55 5.71 17.31 -3.98
N VAL A 56 6.67 16.80 -3.23
CA VAL A 56 6.47 15.73 -2.23
C VAL A 56 6.82 16.30 -0.85
N MET A 57 5.96 16.08 0.14
CA MET A 57 6.23 16.46 1.53
C MET A 57 6.19 15.22 2.41
N VAL A 58 7.24 15.05 3.22
CA VAL A 58 7.35 14.02 4.26
C VAL A 58 7.31 14.69 5.62
N PHE A 59 6.47 14.19 6.52
CA PHE A 59 6.18 14.82 7.81
C PHE A 59 5.76 13.78 8.87
N GLY A 60 5.55 14.24 10.10
CA GLY A 60 5.25 13.38 11.24
C GLY A 60 6.50 13.03 12.06
N ASP A 61 6.37 12.02 12.91
CA ASP A 61 7.30 11.79 14.02
C ASP A 61 8.26 10.64 13.74
N ILE A 62 9.57 10.88 13.87
CA ILE A 62 10.60 9.85 13.74
C ILE A 62 11.59 9.92 14.90
N THR A 63 11.74 8.80 15.61
CA THR A 63 12.77 8.59 16.63
C THR A 63 13.65 7.43 16.19
N THR A 64 14.86 7.76 15.74
CA THR A 64 15.87 6.81 15.24
C THR A 64 17.28 7.29 15.58
N ASN A 65 18.22 6.36 15.77
CA ASN A 65 19.64 6.66 15.92
C ASN A 65 20.36 6.82 14.56
N ARG A 66 19.68 6.55 13.44
CA ARG A 66 20.26 6.63 12.09
C ARG A 66 20.18 8.06 11.54
N LYS A 67 21.25 8.54 10.90
CA LYS A 67 21.16 9.71 10.03
C LYS A 67 20.47 9.32 8.71
N VAL A 68 19.23 9.76 8.53
CA VAL A 68 18.41 9.45 7.35
C VAL A 68 18.44 10.60 6.36
N ASP A 69 18.72 10.31 5.09
CA ASP A 69 18.63 11.25 3.97
C ASP A 69 17.23 11.15 3.34
N TYR A 70 16.29 11.91 3.90
CA TYR A 70 14.89 11.87 3.48
C TYR A 70 14.68 12.34 2.04
N ASP A 71 15.38 13.39 1.60
CA ASP A 71 15.30 13.88 0.22
C ASP A 71 15.71 12.78 -0.77
N LYS A 72 16.90 12.18 -0.56
CA LYS A 72 17.37 11.10 -1.43
C LYS A 72 16.41 9.91 -1.49
N ILE A 73 15.83 9.50 -0.35
CA ILE A 73 14.87 8.40 -0.30
C ILE A 73 13.59 8.74 -1.08
N VAL A 74 13.07 9.97 -0.95
CA VAL A 74 11.91 10.43 -1.73
C VAL A 74 12.21 10.35 -3.23
N ARG A 75 13.34 10.90 -3.67
CA ARG A 75 13.72 10.93 -5.10
C ARG A 75 13.94 9.53 -5.65
N ASP A 76 14.70 8.69 -4.95
CA ASP A 76 14.95 7.31 -5.36
C ASP A 76 13.67 6.48 -5.45
N THR A 77 12.72 6.68 -4.52
CA THR A 77 11.41 6.03 -4.54
C THR A 77 10.57 6.49 -5.74
N CYS A 78 10.50 7.80 -5.99
CA CYS A 78 9.77 8.35 -7.13
C CYS A 78 10.36 7.88 -8.47
N ARG A 79 11.69 7.92 -8.60
CA ARG A 79 12.42 7.44 -9.79
C ARG A 79 12.20 5.95 -10.01
N GLY A 80 12.19 5.14 -8.94
CA GLY A 80 11.91 3.70 -8.99
C GLY A 80 10.45 3.34 -9.39
N ILE A 81 9.50 4.27 -9.24
CA ILE A 81 8.13 4.11 -9.78
C ILE A 81 8.09 4.47 -11.29
N GLY A 82 8.99 5.36 -11.73
CA GLY A 82 9.11 5.83 -13.11
C GLY A 82 8.86 7.34 -13.29
N PHE A 83 8.90 8.14 -12.22
CA PHE A 83 8.73 9.60 -12.26
C PHE A 83 10.05 10.29 -12.63
N THR A 84 10.36 10.32 -13.92
CA THR A 84 11.66 10.79 -14.47
C THR A 84 11.56 12.07 -15.31
N SER A 85 10.37 12.68 -15.41
CA SER A 85 10.17 13.98 -16.08
C SER A 85 8.82 14.59 -15.72
N ALA A 86 8.66 15.91 -15.93
CA ALA A 86 7.38 16.58 -15.70
C ALA A 86 6.23 16.00 -16.56
N ASP A 87 6.53 15.51 -17.76
CA ASP A 87 5.54 14.95 -18.71
C ASP A 87 4.87 13.66 -18.20
N VAL A 88 5.52 12.93 -17.28
CA VAL A 88 4.92 11.76 -16.60
C VAL A 88 4.21 12.12 -15.29
N GLY A 89 4.04 13.41 -15.00
CA GLY A 89 3.25 13.96 -13.88
C GLY A 89 4.08 14.38 -12.65
N LEU A 90 5.30 13.86 -12.52
CA LEU A 90 6.27 14.25 -11.50
C LEU A 90 7.69 13.95 -11.99
N ASP A 91 8.61 14.87 -11.74
CA ASP A 91 10.04 14.70 -11.99
C ASP A 91 10.77 14.48 -10.66
N ALA A 92 11.31 13.29 -10.42
CA ALA A 92 12.00 12.98 -9.16
C ALA A 92 13.28 13.81 -8.96
N ASP A 93 13.93 14.27 -10.03
CA ASP A 93 15.19 15.00 -9.96
C ASP A 93 14.96 16.52 -9.78
N ASN A 94 13.83 17.04 -10.27
CA ASN A 94 13.49 18.47 -10.21
C ASN A 94 12.35 18.85 -9.24
N CYS A 95 11.63 17.90 -8.64
CA CYS A 95 10.54 18.22 -7.72
C CYS A 95 11.03 18.83 -6.40
N ASN A 96 10.18 19.67 -5.80
CA ASN A 96 10.41 20.21 -4.47
C ASN A 96 10.14 19.13 -3.42
N VAL A 97 11.14 18.82 -2.59
CA VAL A 97 11.00 17.88 -1.47
C VAL A 97 11.00 18.66 -0.17
N LEU A 98 9.87 18.64 0.53
CA LEU A 98 9.70 19.29 1.83
C LEU A 98 9.85 18.24 2.94
N VAL A 99 10.85 18.42 3.80
CA VAL A 99 11.11 17.54 4.94
C VAL A 99 10.69 18.29 6.21
N ASN A 100 9.59 17.85 6.82
CA ASN A 100 9.02 18.44 8.04
C ASN A 100 8.78 17.36 9.10
N ILE A 101 9.85 16.64 9.43
CA ILE A 101 9.89 15.53 10.38
C ILE A 101 10.28 16.06 11.77
N GLU A 102 9.52 15.67 12.79
CA GLU A 102 9.79 15.99 14.20
C GLU A 102 10.24 14.74 14.99
N GLN A 103 10.73 14.93 16.23
CA GLN A 103 11.03 13.81 17.12
C GLN A 103 9.76 13.41 17.90
N GLN A 104 9.51 12.11 18.01
CA GLN A 104 8.28 11.62 18.64
C GLN A 104 8.24 11.93 20.14
N SER A 105 7.05 12.31 20.63
CA SER A 105 6.77 12.38 22.07
C SER A 105 7.11 11.05 22.78
N PRO A 106 7.63 11.07 24.03
CA PRO A 106 8.09 9.85 24.72
C PRO A 106 7.05 8.72 24.86
N ASP A 107 5.75 9.04 24.87
CA ASP A 107 4.70 8.22 25.48
C ASP A 107 4.14 7.04 24.63
N ILE A 108 4.61 6.80 23.40
CA ILE A 108 4.02 5.78 22.49
C ILE A 108 5.09 5.00 21.70
N ALA A 109 5.01 3.65 21.62
CA ALA A 109 5.57 2.80 20.53
C ALA A 109 5.40 1.26 20.67
N GLN A 110 5.04 0.59 19.55
CA GLN A 110 5.34 -0.80 19.08
C GLN A 110 4.55 -1.10 17.77
N GLU A 111 4.88 -1.99 16.80
CA GLU A 111 6.15 -2.65 16.37
C GLU A 111 5.97 -3.36 14.98
N VAL A 112 6.99 -3.34 14.08
CA VAL A 112 7.32 -4.26 12.92
C VAL A 112 6.25 -4.67 11.83
N HIS A 113 6.51 -5.16 10.58
CA HIS A 113 7.67 -5.30 9.65
C HIS A 113 7.24 -5.67 8.18
N SER A 114 8.22 -5.67 7.24
CA SER A 114 8.40 -6.53 6.03
C SER A 114 8.03 -6.04 4.59
N HIS A 115 8.94 -6.31 3.63
CA HIS A 115 9.07 -5.67 2.29
C HIS A 115 8.64 -6.52 1.06
N LEU A 116 8.60 -5.89 -0.14
CA LEU A 116 8.35 -6.55 -1.46
C LEU A 116 9.02 -5.81 -2.65
N ARG A 117 9.50 -6.54 -3.68
CA ARG A 117 10.08 -6.01 -4.95
C ARG A 117 9.12 -6.16 -6.15
N ARG A 118 9.33 -5.39 -7.24
CA ARG A 118 8.54 -5.41 -8.49
C ARG A 118 9.35 -5.15 -9.77
N ASP A 119 8.72 -5.45 -10.91
CA ASP A 119 9.18 -5.26 -12.30
C ASP A 119 8.01 -4.67 -13.14
N ARG A 120 8.27 -3.96 -14.25
CA ARG A 120 7.28 -3.22 -15.07
C ARG A 120 7.54 -3.34 -16.58
N ARG A 121 6.53 -3.75 -17.36
CA ARG A 121 6.40 -3.49 -18.81
C ARG A 121 4.94 -3.23 -19.21
N LYS A 122 4.68 -2.36 -20.19
CA LYS A 122 3.33 -2.02 -20.71
C LYS A 122 3.11 -2.54 -22.15
N SER A 123 1.94 -3.14 -22.42
CA SER A 123 1.17 -3.02 -23.68
C SER A 123 -0.15 -3.83 -23.58
N GLU A 124 -1.13 -3.52 -24.44
CA GLU A 124 -2.41 -4.24 -24.70
C GLU A 124 -3.15 -4.91 -23.52
N PRO A 125 -4.13 -4.23 -22.89
CA PRO A 125 -4.75 -4.69 -21.65
C PRO A 125 -5.47 -6.03 -21.76
N MET A 126 -6.15 -6.34 -22.88
CA MET A 126 -6.93 -7.57 -22.98
C MET A 126 -6.05 -8.84 -23.00
N THR A 127 -5.03 -8.86 -23.85
CA THR A 127 -4.18 -10.04 -24.07
C THR A 127 -3.05 -10.16 -23.06
N LYS A 128 -2.51 -9.03 -22.56
CA LYS A 128 -1.31 -9.02 -21.70
C LYS A 128 -1.61 -8.71 -20.22
N ILE A 129 -2.83 -8.28 -19.87
CA ILE A 129 -3.23 -8.02 -18.47
C ILE A 129 -4.44 -8.87 -18.07
N ILE A 130 -5.58 -8.75 -18.76
CA ILE A 130 -6.85 -9.38 -18.35
C ILE A 130 -6.78 -10.90 -18.46
N LYS A 131 -6.51 -11.45 -19.66
CA LYS A 131 -6.50 -12.90 -19.91
C LYS A 131 -5.42 -13.67 -19.11
N PRO A 132 -4.22 -13.13 -18.84
CA PRO A 132 -3.25 -13.79 -17.98
C PRO A 132 -3.59 -13.77 -16.48
N VAL A 133 -4.37 -12.78 -16.01
CA VAL A 133 -4.66 -12.58 -14.58
C VAL A 133 -6.00 -13.19 -14.16
N ILE A 134 -7.04 -13.11 -14.99
CA ILE A 134 -8.37 -13.66 -14.68
C ILE A 134 -8.48 -15.07 -15.28
N PRO A 135 -8.65 -16.14 -14.46
CA PRO A 135 -8.83 -17.50 -14.96
C PRO A 135 -10.04 -17.60 -15.90
N ALA A 136 -9.85 -18.18 -17.09
CA ALA A 136 -10.85 -18.20 -18.17
C ALA A 136 -12.24 -18.72 -17.77
N LYS A 137 -12.33 -19.59 -16.76
CA LYS A 137 -13.61 -20.08 -16.18
C LYS A 137 -14.49 -19.00 -15.52
N TYR A 138 -13.99 -17.76 -15.39
CA TYR A 138 -14.72 -16.60 -14.87
C TYR A 138 -14.99 -15.54 -15.95
N LEU A 139 -14.76 -15.85 -17.23
CA LEU A 139 -14.98 -14.97 -18.37
C LEU A 139 -15.91 -15.66 -19.38
N ASP A 140 -16.91 -14.93 -19.86
CA ASP A 140 -17.89 -15.38 -20.85
C ASP A 140 -18.26 -14.25 -21.84
N ASP A 141 -19.21 -14.52 -22.74
CA ASP A 141 -19.75 -13.57 -23.72
C ASP A 141 -20.54 -12.41 -23.09
N LYS A 142 -20.92 -12.52 -21.81
CA LYS A 142 -21.70 -11.53 -21.05
C LYS A 142 -20.82 -10.68 -20.13
N THR A 143 -19.52 -10.95 -20.09
CA THR A 143 -18.57 -10.24 -19.24
C THR A 143 -18.31 -8.83 -19.80
N ILE A 144 -18.69 -7.82 -19.04
CA ILE A 144 -18.59 -6.41 -19.44
C ILE A 144 -17.18 -5.86 -19.14
N PHE A 145 -16.52 -5.29 -20.14
CA PHE A 145 -15.19 -4.68 -20.00
C PHE A 145 -15.25 -3.15 -20.19
N HIS A 146 -15.11 -2.40 -19.10
CA HIS A 146 -14.92 -0.95 -19.15
C HIS A 146 -13.42 -0.62 -19.18
N LEU A 147 -12.94 -0.07 -20.29
CA LEU A 147 -11.55 0.35 -20.45
C LEU A 147 -11.50 1.90 -20.52
N ASN A 148 -10.75 2.50 -19.59
CA ASN A 148 -10.56 3.96 -19.42
C ASN A 148 -11.84 4.83 -19.18
N PRO A 149 -12.73 4.52 -18.20
CA PRO A 149 -13.94 5.32 -17.95
C PRO A 149 -13.80 6.57 -17.03
N TYR A 150 -12.60 6.91 -16.54
CA TYR A 150 -12.27 8.06 -15.65
C TYR A 150 -12.82 8.08 -14.21
N GLY A 151 -12.14 8.85 -13.34
CA GLY A 151 -12.50 9.17 -11.94
C GLY A 151 -11.86 8.26 -10.89
N LYS A 152 -11.03 8.80 -9.98
CA LYS A 152 -10.49 8.12 -8.78
C LYS A 152 -10.17 9.09 -7.64
N ASP A 153 -10.55 8.71 -6.43
CA ASP A 153 -10.25 9.39 -5.15
C ASP A 153 -9.66 8.39 -4.12
N PRO A 154 -8.94 8.81 -3.05
CA PRO A 154 -8.13 7.90 -2.25
C PRO A 154 -8.40 7.81 -0.74
N ILE A 155 -7.95 6.72 -0.11
CA ILE A 155 -8.00 6.47 1.36
C ILE A 155 -6.74 5.68 1.82
N LYS A 156 -6.21 5.97 3.02
CA LYS A 156 -5.09 5.29 3.73
C LYS A 156 -5.59 4.37 4.87
N VAL A 157 -4.84 3.33 5.24
CA VAL A 157 -5.10 2.45 6.42
C VAL A 157 -3.80 1.85 6.98
N ASP A 158 -3.65 1.82 8.32
CA ASP A 158 -2.53 1.20 9.07
C ASP A 158 -2.84 -0.26 9.51
N ARG A 159 -1.81 -1.12 9.68
CA ARG A 159 -1.94 -2.56 9.36
C ARG A 159 -1.25 -3.64 10.22
N SER A 160 -0.55 -3.36 11.32
CA SER A 160 0.09 -4.44 12.12
C SER A 160 -0.91 -5.48 12.65
N GLY A 161 -1.94 -5.04 13.38
CA GLY A 161 -3.05 -5.91 13.82
C GLY A 161 -3.81 -6.54 12.65
N ALA A 162 -3.93 -5.82 11.52
CA ALA A 162 -4.55 -6.32 10.30
C ALA A 162 -3.78 -7.51 9.68
N TYR A 163 -2.45 -7.53 9.79
CA TYR A 163 -1.62 -8.65 9.32
C TYR A 163 -1.82 -9.92 10.16
N ILE A 164 -1.91 -9.79 11.49
CA ILE A 164 -2.15 -10.94 12.39
C ILE A 164 -3.55 -11.52 12.17
N VAL A 165 -4.61 -10.70 12.11
CA VAL A 165 -5.96 -11.23 11.84
C VAL A 165 -6.07 -11.85 10.44
N ARG A 166 -5.29 -11.35 9.46
CA ARG A 166 -5.16 -12.00 8.14
C ARG A 166 -4.48 -13.36 8.23
N GLN A 167 -3.43 -13.52 9.04
CA GLN A 167 -2.80 -14.82 9.28
C GLN A 167 -3.77 -15.79 9.95
N ALA A 168 -4.43 -15.36 11.03
CA ALA A 168 -5.41 -16.16 11.76
C ALA A 168 -6.56 -16.64 10.84
N ALA A 169 -7.20 -15.71 10.10
CA ALA A 169 -8.27 -16.04 9.18
C ALA A 169 -7.82 -17.01 8.05
N LYS A 170 -6.58 -16.85 7.54
CA LYS A 170 -5.99 -17.76 6.56
C LYS A 170 -5.78 -19.15 7.15
N SER A 171 -5.24 -19.25 8.36
CA SER A 171 -4.99 -20.54 9.04
C SER A 171 -6.28 -21.30 9.33
N VAL A 172 -7.35 -20.63 9.80
CA VAL A 172 -8.66 -21.25 10.07
C VAL A 172 -9.29 -21.83 8.80
N VAL A 173 -9.11 -21.19 7.65
CA VAL A 173 -9.60 -21.71 6.36
C VAL A 173 -8.69 -22.83 5.84
N ALA A 174 -7.37 -22.69 5.99
CA ALA A 174 -6.40 -23.69 5.52
C ALA A 174 -6.43 -25.00 6.30
N SER A 175 -6.77 -24.98 7.59
CA SER A 175 -6.96 -26.18 8.42
C SER A 175 -8.30 -26.88 8.22
N GLY A 176 -9.16 -26.37 7.33
CA GLY A 176 -10.48 -26.95 7.04
C GLY A 176 -11.57 -26.64 8.08
N LEU A 177 -11.26 -25.87 9.14
CA LEU A 177 -12.21 -25.52 10.21
C LEU A 177 -13.35 -24.63 9.71
N ALA A 178 -13.13 -23.81 8.68
CA ALA A 178 -14.19 -23.02 8.05
C ALA A 178 -13.96 -22.81 6.54
N ARG A 179 -15.04 -22.63 5.77
CA ARG A 179 -14.96 -22.27 4.34
C ARG A 179 -14.71 -20.79 4.08
N ARG A 180 -15.04 -19.93 5.05
CA ARG A 180 -14.79 -18.49 5.11
C ARG A 180 -14.59 -18.13 6.58
N CYS A 181 -13.67 -17.24 6.88
CA CYS A 181 -13.42 -16.74 8.23
C CYS A 181 -13.28 -15.22 8.18
N ILE A 182 -13.89 -14.53 9.15
CA ILE A 182 -13.67 -13.12 9.45
C ILE A 182 -13.14 -13.09 10.88
N VAL A 183 -12.05 -12.37 11.09
CA VAL A 183 -11.44 -12.17 12.41
C VAL A 183 -11.40 -10.66 12.65
N GLN A 184 -11.94 -10.23 13.78
CA GLN A 184 -11.94 -8.85 14.23
C GLN A 184 -11.06 -8.74 15.47
N VAL A 185 -10.26 -7.67 15.55
CA VAL A 185 -9.46 -7.31 16.72
C VAL A 185 -9.68 -5.83 17.01
N SER A 186 -9.55 -5.44 18.27
CA SER A 186 -9.65 -4.07 18.76
C SER A 186 -8.60 -3.86 19.84
N TYR A 187 -7.96 -2.70 19.85
CA TYR A 187 -6.94 -2.33 20.81
C TYR A 187 -7.37 -1.09 21.60
N ALA A 188 -6.86 -0.95 22.81
CA ALA A 188 -6.90 0.30 23.57
C ALA A 188 -5.46 0.79 23.75
N ILE A 189 -5.25 2.11 23.68
CA ILE A 189 -3.91 2.70 23.83
C ILE A 189 -3.36 2.33 25.23
N GLY A 190 -2.14 1.80 25.27
CA GLY A 190 -1.48 1.37 26.51
C GLY A 190 -1.93 0.01 27.06
N VAL A 191 -2.73 -0.77 26.33
CA VAL A 191 -3.17 -2.12 26.72
C VAL A 191 -2.65 -3.16 25.71
N ALA A 192 -2.00 -4.21 26.23
CA ALA A 192 -1.51 -5.36 25.47
C ALA A 192 -2.56 -6.50 25.42
#